data_AF-A0A1W0B597-F1
#
_entry.id   AF-A0A1W0B597-F1
#
_cell.length_a   1.000
_cell.length_b   1.000
_cell.length_c   1.000
_cell.angle_alpha   90.00
_cell.angle_beta   90.00
_cell.angle_gamma   90.00
#
_symmetry.space_group_name_H-M   'P 1'
#
loop_
_entity.id
_entity.type
_entity.pdbx_description
1 polymer ?
#
loop_
_entity_poly.entity_id
_entity_poly.type
_entity_poly.pdbx_seq_one_letter_code
_entity_poly.pdbx_strand_id
1 'polypeptide(L)'
;MSETDSTAEQTDITDYNDPNAPWNQAWDQEDSIADWNGDVIKEFRENSGKVGGAYAGGDLILLTTTGAKSGKRHTTPLGPLYRDDIMFVSSFIEGKYPAWWYNIKANPQVTIELRDKTYQATGKVLEGGDYAEFAAWVLANNPLLADFQSKVDRPMPLVVLTLNDAG
;
A
#
# COMPACT_ATOMS: atom_id res chain seq x y z
N MET A 1 15.89 -37.26 -10.34
CA MET A 1 16.82 -36.56 -9.43
C MET A 1 16.52 -35.09 -9.59
N SER A 2 15.99 -34.49 -8.54
CA SER A 2 15.51 -33.11 -8.49
C SER A 2 16.66 -32.20 -8.12
N GLU A 3 16.95 -31.18 -8.93
CA GLU A 3 17.69 -29.99 -8.49
C GLU A 3 17.11 -28.79 -9.25
N THR A 4 16.11 -28.14 -8.66
CA THR A 4 15.79 -26.75 -8.94
C THR A 4 16.32 -25.94 -7.78
N ASP A 5 17.54 -25.45 -7.92
CA ASP A 5 18.05 -24.37 -7.09
C ASP A 5 17.92 -23.08 -7.91
N SER A 6 16.82 -22.36 -7.70
CA SER A 6 16.65 -21.01 -8.21
C SER A 6 16.77 -20.07 -7.03
N THR A 7 18.01 -19.62 -6.81
CA THR A 7 18.34 -18.48 -5.96
C THR A 7 17.52 -17.27 -6.44
N ALA A 8 16.57 -16.82 -5.63
CA ALA A 8 15.84 -15.59 -5.87
C ALA A 8 16.71 -14.40 -5.46
N GLU A 9 17.16 -13.63 -6.45
CA GLU A 9 17.93 -12.41 -6.27
C GLU A 9 17.02 -11.32 -5.68
N GLN A 10 17.43 -10.81 -4.52
CA GLN A 10 16.76 -9.81 -3.71
C GLN A 10 16.84 -8.45 -4.44
N THR A 11 15.75 -7.99 -5.05
CA THR A 11 15.72 -6.66 -5.68
C THR A 11 15.43 -5.61 -4.61
N ASP A 12 16.49 -5.02 -4.03
CA ASP A 12 16.41 -3.78 -3.26
C ASP A 12 16.02 -2.63 -4.22
N ILE A 13 14.71 -2.44 -4.44
CA ILE A 13 14.20 -1.31 -5.23
C ILE A 13 14.41 -0.04 -4.40
N THR A 14 15.40 0.78 -4.78
CA THR A 14 15.75 2.01 -4.06
C THR A 14 15.43 3.31 -4.81
N ASP A 15 14.97 3.23 -6.05
CA ASP A 15 14.65 4.39 -6.90
C ASP A 15 13.16 4.37 -7.31
N TYR A 16 12.46 5.50 -7.11
CA TYR A 16 11.08 5.63 -7.58
C TYR A 16 10.99 5.49 -9.09
N ASN A 17 12.02 5.82 -9.86
CA ASN A 17 12.08 5.69 -11.32
C ASN A 17 12.62 4.32 -11.80
N ASP A 18 12.83 3.35 -10.90
CA ASP A 18 13.29 2.01 -11.29
C ASP A 18 12.29 1.37 -12.28
N PRO A 19 12.69 1.03 -13.52
CA PRO A 19 11.78 0.47 -14.52
C PRO A 19 11.23 -0.91 -14.13
N ASN A 20 11.84 -1.58 -13.15
CA ASN A 20 11.36 -2.83 -12.60
C ASN A 20 10.47 -2.63 -11.35
N ALA A 21 10.32 -1.39 -10.87
CA ALA A 21 9.44 -1.13 -9.74
C ALA A 21 7.97 -1.36 -10.13
N PRO A 22 7.17 -1.97 -9.24
CA PRO A 22 5.76 -2.27 -9.51
C PRO A 22 4.93 -1.05 -9.93
N TRP A 23 5.31 0.15 -9.51
CA TRP A 23 4.59 1.39 -9.80
C TRP A 23 5.01 2.09 -11.10
N ASN A 24 6.10 1.65 -11.75
CA ASN A 24 6.61 2.22 -13.01
C ASN A 24 6.43 1.33 -14.23
N GLN A 25 6.05 0.08 -14.01
CA GLN A 25 5.74 -0.81 -15.12
C GLN A 25 4.48 -0.28 -15.81
N ALA A 26 4.68 0.40 -16.95
CA ALA A 26 3.63 0.98 -17.76
C ALA A 26 2.71 -0.13 -18.24
N TRP A 27 1.52 -0.22 -17.64
CA TRP A 27 0.50 -1.15 -18.08
C TRP A 27 -0.70 -0.35 -18.60
N ASP A 28 -0.65 -0.11 -19.91
CA ASP A 28 -1.67 0.58 -20.68
C ASP A 28 -2.98 -0.24 -20.71
N GLN A 29 -3.89 -0.03 -19.75
CA GLN A 29 -5.37 -0.02 -19.93
C GLN A 29 -6.14 0.08 -18.59
N GLU A 30 -7.22 0.88 -18.55
CA GLU A 30 -8.11 1.06 -17.38
C GLU A 30 -8.80 -0.23 -16.90
N ASP A 31 -8.97 -1.24 -17.77
CA ASP A 31 -9.47 -2.58 -17.39
C ASP A 31 -8.40 -3.45 -16.70
N SER A 32 -7.10 -3.14 -16.88
CA SER A 32 -6.00 -3.97 -16.38
C SER A 32 -5.74 -3.84 -14.87
N ILE A 33 -6.07 -2.69 -14.25
CA ILE A 33 -5.84 -2.47 -12.81
C ILE A 33 -6.86 -3.22 -11.96
N ALA A 34 -8.11 -3.34 -12.42
CA ALA A 34 -9.15 -4.08 -11.72
C ALA A 34 -8.88 -5.59 -11.75
N ASP A 35 -8.49 -6.11 -12.92
CA ASP A 35 -8.14 -7.53 -13.10
C ASP A 35 -6.86 -7.90 -12.34
N TRP A 36 -5.83 -7.04 -12.37
CA TRP A 36 -4.57 -7.25 -11.63
C TRP A 36 -4.75 -7.23 -10.11
N ASN A 37 -5.55 -6.30 -9.56
CA ASN A 37 -5.89 -6.33 -8.14
C ASN A 37 -6.56 -7.66 -7.78
N GLY A 38 -7.40 -8.19 -8.68
CA GLY A 38 -8.05 -9.49 -8.52
C GLY A 38 -7.04 -10.62 -8.36
N ASP A 39 -6.04 -10.70 -9.25
CA ASP A 39 -5.00 -11.73 -9.21
C ASP A 39 -4.09 -11.61 -7.98
N VAL A 40 -3.64 -10.40 -7.64
CA VAL A 40 -2.85 -10.15 -6.42
C VAL A 40 -3.63 -10.50 -5.16
N ILE A 41 -4.91 -10.11 -5.08
CA ILE A 41 -5.80 -10.45 -3.95
C ILE A 41 -5.98 -11.97 -3.84
N LYS A 42 -6.16 -12.65 -4.98
CA LYS A 42 -6.32 -14.10 -5.02
C LYS A 42 -5.06 -14.80 -4.54
N GLU A 43 -3.90 -14.45 -5.10
CA GLU A 43 -2.62 -15.02 -4.72
C GLU A 43 -2.32 -14.76 -3.24
N PHE A 44 -2.57 -13.54 -2.75
CA PHE A 44 -2.42 -13.18 -1.35
C PHE A 44 -3.23 -14.12 -0.44
N ARG A 45 -4.51 -14.35 -0.75
CA ARG A 45 -5.40 -15.19 0.07
C ARG A 45 -5.04 -16.67 -0.03
N GLU A 46 -4.59 -17.15 -1.19
CA GLU A 46 -4.16 -18.53 -1.41
C GLU A 46 -2.83 -18.85 -0.69
N ASN A 47 -1.95 -17.86 -0.57
CA ASN A 47 -0.60 -18.03 -0.03
C ASN A 47 -0.38 -17.40 1.35
N SER A 48 -1.45 -17.23 2.14
CA SER A 48 -1.40 -16.69 3.52
C SER A 48 -0.66 -15.35 3.61
N GLY A 49 -0.95 -14.48 2.66
CA GLY A 49 -0.47 -13.11 2.54
C GLY A 49 0.86 -12.91 1.83
N LYS A 50 1.41 -13.96 1.22
CA LYS A 50 2.60 -13.87 0.38
C LYS A 50 2.20 -13.73 -1.09
N VAL A 51 2.78 -12.76 -1.78
CA VAL A 51 2.58 -12.56 -3.22
C VAL A 51 3.95 -12.50 -3.87
N GLY A 52 4.11 -13.19 -5.00
CA GLY A 52 5.34 -13.19 -5.78
C GLY A 52 5.55 -11.89 -6.57
N GLY A 53 6.48 -11.96 -7.53
CA GLY A 53 6.79 -10.84 -8.42
C GLY A 53 7.24 -9.61 -7.65
N ALA A 54 6.60 -8.48 -7.93
CA ALA A 54 6.99 -7.18 -7.38
C ALA A 54 6.69 -7.02 -5.87
N TYR A 55 6.00 -7.98 -5.25
CA TYR A 55 5.71 -8.02 -3.81
C TYR A 55 6.53 -9.08 -3.07
N ALA A 56 7.40 -9.81 -3.77
CA ALA A 56 8.18 -10.89 -3.19
C ALA A 56 9.08 -10.36 -2.07
N GLY A 57 9.00 -10.99 -0.89
CA GLY A 57 9.81 -10.64 0.28
C GLY A 57 9.33 -9.40 1.06
N GLY A 58 8.35 -8.66 0.55
CA GLY A 58 7.71 -7.54 1.25
C GLY A 58 6.47 -7.97 2.04
N ASP A 59 6.11 -7.19 3.07
CA ASP A 59 4.78 -7.31 3.67
C ASP A 59 3.75 -6.68 2.70
N LEU A 60 2.58 -7.32 2.59
CA LEU A 60 1.45 -6.82 1.84
C LEU A 60 0.20 -6.84 2.73
N ILE A 61 -0.67 -5.85 2.56
CA ILE A 61 -2.02 -5.88 3.14
C ILE A 61 -3.07 -5.74 2.05
N LEU A 62 -4.23 -6.34 2.27
CA LEU A 62 -5.42 -5.99 1.51
C LEU A 62 -6.25 -5.01 2.33
N LEU A 63 -6.26 -3.74 1.91
CA LEU A 63 -7.03 -2.70 2.56
C LEU A 63 -8.41 -2.60 1.92
N THR A 64 -9.44 -2.93 2.69
CA THR A 64 -10.83 -2.81 2.25
C THR A 64 -11.48 -1.55 2.86
N THR A 65 -11.88 -0.62 1.99
CA THR A 65 -12.54 0.65 2.35
C THR A 65 -13.99 0.68 1.84
N THR A 66 -14.81 1.58 2.38
CA THR A 66 -16.17 1.85 1.86
C THR A 66 -16.15 3.09 0.96
N GLY A 67 -16.60 2.96 -0.28
CA GLY A 67 -16.64 4.03 -1.26
C GLY A 67 -17.44 5.23 -0.78
N ALA A 68 -16.79 6.40 -0.63
CA ALA A 68 -17.42 7.60 -0.07
C ALA A 68 -18.67 8.07 -0.84
N LYS A 69 -18.69 7.83 -2.16
CA LYS A 69 -19.84 8.16 -3.03
C LYS A 69 -20.76 6.98 -3.29
N SER A 70 -20.20 5.77 -3.39
CA SER A 70 -20.91 4.58 -3.88
C SER A 70 -21.48 3.70 -2.76
N GLY A 71 -20.95 3.79 -1.55
CA GLY A 71 -21.23 2.87 -0.44
C GLY A 71 -20.70 1.44 -0.65
N LYS A 72 -20.03 1.16 -1.78
CA LYS A 72 -19.53 -0.19 -2.09
C LYS A 72 -18.19 -0.45 -1.42
N ARG A 73 -17.91 -1.71 -1.08
CA ARG A 73 -16.59 -2.10 -0.57
C ARG A 73 -15.57 -2.16 -1.71
N HIS A 74 -14.40 -1.59 -1.48
CA HIS A 74 -13.28 -1.58 -2.42
C HIS A 74 -12.03 -2.07 -1.71
N THR A 75 -11.42 -3.12 -2.25
CA THR A 75 -10.19 -3.73 -1.72
C THR A 75 -9.00 -3.33 -2.59
N THR A 76 -7.92 -2.87 -1.96
CA THR A 76 -6.69 -2.45 -2.64
C THR A 76 -5.49 -3.10 -1.95
N PRO A 77 -4.64 -3.83 -2.69
CA PRO A 77 -3.37 -4.32 -2.17
C PRO A 77 -2.41 -3.14 -1.95
N LEU A 78 -1.80 -3.06 -0.77
CA LEU A 78 -0.86 -2.00 -0.41
C LEU A 78 0.32 -2.58 0.37
N GLY A 79 1.52 -2.07 0.13
CA GLY A 79 2.67 -2.33 0.99
C GLY A 79 2.56 -1.46 2.25
N PRO A 80 2.34 -2.03 3.44
CA PRO A 80 2.36 -1.27 4.68
C PRO A 80 3.79 -0.84 5.01
N LEU A 81 3.92 0.35 5.58
CA LEU A 81 5.15 0.86 6.17
C LEU A 81 4.94 1.00 7.68
N TYR A 82 6.04 1.05 8.42
CA TYR A 82 6.00 1.05 9.89
C TYR A 82 6.90 2.15 10.46
N ARG A 83 6.36 2.88 11.45
CA ARG A 83 7.11 3.73 12.37
C ARG A 83 6.94 3.13 13.75
N ASP A 84 7.93 2.37 14.21
CA ASP A 84 7.81 1.53 15.40
C ASP A 84 6.56 0.62 15.27
N ASP A 85 5.60 0.71 16.20
CA ASP A 85 4.35 -0.05 16.17
C ASP A 85 3.24 0.60 15.32
N ILE A 86 3.50 1.76 14.71
CA ILE A 86 2.51 2.50 13.90
C ILE A 86 2.58 2.02 12.45
N MET A 87 1.55 1.30 12.02
CA MET A 87 1.34 0.96 10.61
C MET A 87 0.81 2.16 9.85
N PHE A 88 1.36 2.44 8.67
CA PHE A 88 0.86 3.47 7.76
C PHE A 88 0.98 3.05 6.30
N VAL A 89 0.20 3.70 5.45
CA VAL A 89 0.25 3.52 3.98
C VAL A 89 0.34 4.86 3.28
N SER A 90 0.99 4.84 2.11
CA SER A 90 1.09 5.97 1.20
C SER A 90 0.83 5.54 -0.25
N SER A 91 0.99 6.46 -1.19
CA SER A 91 0.77 6.22 -2.61
C SER A 91 1.72 7.05 -3.45
N PHE A 92 2.13 6.47 -4.56
CA PHE A 92 2.92 7.11 -5.60
C PHE A 92 2.06 7.66 -6.76
N ILE A 93 0.73 7.79 -6.59
CA ILE A 93 -0.14 8.37 -7.63
C ILE A 93 0.11 9.88 -7.74
N GLU A 94 0.44 10.33 -8.94
CA GLU A 94 0.65 11.74 -9.25
C GLU A 94 -0.67 12.48 -9.51
N GLY A 95 -0.69 13.79 -9.23
CA GLY A 95 -1.81 14.69 -9.55
C GLY A 95 -3.06 14.58 -8.66
N LYS A 96 -3.36 13.40 -8.09
CA LYS A 96 -4.54 13.15 -7.23
C LYS A 96 -4.25 12.17 -6.10
N TYR A 97 -5.09 12.18 -5.06
CA TYR A 97 -5.07 11.13 -4.05
C TYR A 97 -5.82 9.87 -4.51
N PRO A 98 -5.41 8.68 -4.05
CA PRO A 98 -6.11 7.44 -4.36
C PRO A 98 -7.51 7.40 -3.75
N ALA A 99 -8.40 6.60 -4.33
CA ALA A 99 -9.78 6.48 -3.86
C ALA A 99 -9.88 6.05 -2.39
N TRP A 100 -9.03 5.11 -1.95
CA TRP A 100 -9.00 4.65 -0.56
C TRP A 100 -8.71 5.78 0.44
N TRP A 101 -7.93 6.81 0.06
CA TRP A 101 -7.65 7.96 0.92
C TRP A 101 -8.93 8.77 1.17
N TYR A 102 -9.68 9.07 0.11
CA TYR A 102 -10.96 9.78 0.22
C TYR A 102 -12.02 8.96 0.96
N ASN A 103 -12.02 7.65 0.72
CA ASN A 103 -12.92 6.72 1.41
C ASN A 103 -12.66 6.72 2.92
N ILE A 104 -11.41 6.64 3.34
CA ILE A 104 -11.02 6.66 4.77
C ILE A 104 -11.34 8.02 5.39
N LYS A 105 -11.10 9.12 4.66
CA LYS A 105 -11.47 10.46 5.13
C LYS A 105 -12.97 10.57 5.43
N ALA A 106 -13.81 9.92 4.62
CA ALA A 106 -15.26 9.94 4.79
C ALA A 106 -15.76 8.90 5.82
N ASN A 107 -15.14 7.72 5.85
CA ASN A 107 -15.45 6.64 6.78
C ASN A 107 -14.15 5.95 7.22
N PRO A 108 -13.69 6.19 8.46
CA PRO A 108 -12.41 5.67 8.92
C PRO A 108 -12.43 4.17 9.21
N GLN A 109 -13.61 3.51 9.24
CA GLN A 109 -13.71 2.08 9.47
C GLN A 109 -13.27 1.29 8.23
N VAL A 110 -12.22 0.50 8.38
CA VAL A 110 -11.63 -0.32 7.32
C VAL A 110 -11.45 -1.75 7.79
N THR A 111 -11.29 -2.66 6.83
CA THR A 111 -10.89 -4.04 7.11
C THR A 111 -9.54 -4.29 6.46
N ILE A 112 -8.62 -4.88 7.22
CA ILE A 112 -7.27 -5.19 6.77
C ILE A 112 -7.10 -6.70 6.79
N GLU A 113 -6.77 -7.29 5.66
CA GLU A 113 -6.23 -8.65 5.60
C GLU A 113 -4.70 -8.52 5.65
N LEU A 114 -4.09 -9.18 6.63
CA LEU A 114 -2.65 -9.22 6.85
C LEU A 114 -2.27 -10.67 7.15
N ARG A 115 -1.45 -11.27 6.28
CA ARG A 115 -1.11 -12.69 6.33
C ARG A 115 -2.36 -13.57 6.22
N ASP A 116 -2.59 -14.43 7.20
CA ASP A 116 -3.74 -15.35 7.30
C ASP A 116 -4.90 -14.77 8.13
N LYS A 117 -4.80 -13.50 8.56
CA LYS A 117 -5.75 -12.89 9.48
C LYS A 117 -6.43 -11.66 8.89
N THR A 118 -7.68 -11.48 9.32
CA THR A 118 -8.50 -10.32 8.98
C THR A 118 -8.81 -9.52 10.23
N TYR A 119 -8.49 -8.23 10.18
CA TYR A 119 -8.68 -7.28 11.28
C TYR A 119 -9.70 -6.22 10.91
N GLN A 120 -10.56 -5.86 11.87
CA GLN A 120 -11.18 -4.54 11.81
C GLN A 120 -10.14 -3.51 12.23
N ALA A 121 -10.13 -2.36 11.56
CA ALA A 121 -9.15 -1.33 11.81
C ALA A 121 -9.76 0.06 11.60
N THR A 122 -9.08 1.06 12.13
CA THR A 122 -9.42 2.46 11.93
C THR A 122 -8.30 3.14 11.15
N GLY A 123 -8.65 3.77 10.03
CA GLY A 123 -7.75 4.60 9.25
C GLY A 123 -7.86 6.08 9.64
N LYS A 124 -6.72 6.72 9.87
CA LYS A 124 -6.62 8.17 10.11
C LYS A 124 -5.81 8.82 8.99
N VAL A 125 -6.47 9.63 8.18
CA VAL A 125 -5.78 10.56 7.27
C VAL A 125 -5.06 11.61 8.10
N LEU A 126 -3.75 11.77 7.87
CA LEU A 126 -2.98 12.80 8.53
C LEU A 126 -3.18 14.15 7.82
N GLU A 127 -3.45 15.20 8.59
CA GLU A 127 -3.61 16.58 8.09
C GLU A 127 -2.95 17.57 9.07
N GLY A 128 -2.66 18.79 8.60
CA GLY A 128 -2.17 19.87 9.46
C GLY A 128 -0.84 19.56 10.16
N GLY A 129 -0.77 19.85 11.47
CA GLY A 129 0.44 19.65 12.27
C GLY A 129 0.86 18.18 12.38
N ASP A 130 -0.10 17.27 12.55
CA ASP A 130 0.14 15.82 12.59
C ASP A 130 0.76 15.33 11.27
N TYR A 131 0.31 15.87 10.13
CA TYR A 131 0.90 15.56 8.84
C TYR A 131 2.35 16.06 8.75
N ALA A 132 2.61 17.32 9.13
CA ALA A 132 3.92 17.93 8.98
C ALA A 132 5.01 17.18 9.78
N GLU A 133 4.72 16.82 11.03
CA GLU A 133 5.63 16.03 11.86
C GLU A 133 5.89 14.65 11.26
N PHE A 134 4.83 13.94 10.90
CA PHE A 134 4.95 12.57 10.43
C PHE A 134 5.61 12.52 9.05
N ALA A 135 5.26 13.43 8.15
CA ALA A 135 5.86 13.53 6.82
C ALA A 135 7.35 13.84 6.92
N ALA A 136 7.78 14.73 7.81
CA ALA A 136 9.21 14.99 8.02
C ALA A 136 9.96 13.71 8.43
N TRP A 137 9.38 12.90 9.32
CA TRP A 137 9.96 11.60 9.68
C TRP A 137 9.97 10.63 8.50
N VAL A 138 8.87 10.52 7.75
CA VAL A 138 8.77 9.63 6.58
C VAL A 138 9.83 9.96 5.53
N LEU A 139 9.96 11.24 5.16
CA LEU A 139 10.93 11.68 4.16
C LEU A 139 12.38 11.48 4.61
N ALA A 140 12.65 11.51 5.91
CA ALA A 140 13.98 11.24 6.45
C ALA A 140 14.34 9.74 6.47
N ASN A 141 13.34 8.85 6.53
CA ASN A 141 13.54 7.41 6.75
C ASN A 141 13.14 6.53 5.56
N ASN A 142 12.48 7.09 4.55
CA ASN A 142 12.06 6.37 3.36
C ASN A 142 12.52 7.11 2.09
N PRO A 143 13.67 6.73 1.50
CA PRO A 143 14.23 7.38 0.32
C PRO A 143 13.30 7.36 -0.90
N LEU A 144 12.52 6.28 -1.10
CA LEU A 144 11.57 6.18 -2.21
C LEU A 144 10.46 7.22 -2.11
N LEU A 145 9.87 7.37 -0.92
CA LEU A 145 8.84 8.38 -0.69
C LEU A 145 9.44 9.80 -0.73
N ALA A 146 10.68 9.97 -0.27
CA ALA A 146 11.40 11.24 -0.36
C ALA A 146 11.63 11.68 -1.81
N ASP A 147 12.12 10.75 -2.64
CA ASP A 147 12.34 10.98 -4.05
C ASP A 147 11.02 11.27 -4.78
N PHE A 148 9.96 10.50 -4.51
CA PHE A 148 8.63 10.78 -5.05
C PHE A 148 8.12 12.18 -4.68
N GLN A 149 8.17 12.55 -3.40
CA GLN A 149 7.73 13.87 -2.94
C GLN A 149 8.51 15.01 -3.61
N SER A 150 9.79 14.81 -3.90
CA SER A 150 10.63 15.83 -4.54
C SER A 150 10.19 16.14 -5.99
N LYS A 151 9.46 15.20 -6.61
CA LYS A 151 8.99 15.28 -8.00
C LYS A 151 7.56 15.83 -8.12
N VAL A 152 6.83 15.98 -7.00
CA VAL A 152 5.43 16.41 -6.99
C VAL A 152 5.20 17.59 -6.04
N ASP A 153 4.42 18.58 -6.47
CA ASP A 153 4.06 19.73 -5.62
C ASP A 153 3.05 19.38 -4.53
N ARG A 154 2.25 18.34 -4.76
CA ARG A 154 1.21 17.90 -3.82
C ARG A 154 1.87 17.11 -2.68
N PRO A 155 1.48 17.34 -1.42
CA PRO A 155 1.91 16.48 -0.31
C PRO A 155 1.48 15.04 -0.56
N MET A 156 2.34 14.04 -0.34
CA MET A 156 1.98 12.64 -0.50
C MET A 156 0.84 12.27 0.47
N PRO A 157 -0.10 11.38 0.09
CA PRO A 157 -1.13 10.92 1.00
C PRO A 157 -0.51 10.06 2.11
N LEU A 158 -0.78 10.38 3.37
CA LEU A 158 -0.38 9.57 4.52
C LEU A 158 -1.61 9.17 5.32
N VAL A 159 -1.77 7.86 5.52
CA VAL A 159 -2.83 7.29 6.36
C VAL A 159 -2.21 6.34 7.37
N VAL A 160 -2.47 6.61 8.65
CA VAL A 160 -2.15 5.69 9.74
C VAL A 160 -3.28 4.68 9.88
N LEU A 161 -2.93 3.42 10.09
CA LEU A 161 -3.85 2.31 10.29
C LEU A 161 -3.66 1.75 11.70
N THR A 162 -4.73 1.78 12.49
CA THR A 162 -4.74 1.17 13.82
C THR A 162 -5.59 -0.09 13.75
N LEU A 163 -4.98 -1.26 13.97
CA LEU A 163 -5.71 -2.51 14.10
C LEU A 163 -6.53 -2.44 15.40
N ASN A 164 -7.82 -2.76 15.32
CA ASN A 164 -8.63 -2.93 16.52
C ASN A 164 -8.25 -4.28 17.12
N ASP A 165 -8.05 -4.34 18.44
CA ASP A 165 -7.71 -5.59 19.11
C ASP A 165 -8.69 -6.70 18.69
N ALA A 166 -8.13 -7.81 18.18
CA ALA A 166 -8.88 -9.04 18.05
C ALA A 166 -9.11 -9.54 19.49
N GLY A 167 -10.28 -9.23 20.04
CA GLY A 167 -10.70 -9.72 21.35
C GLY A 167 -10.68 -11.24 21.46
#